data_AF-A0A946N216-F1
#
_entry.id   AF-A0A946N216-F1
#
_cell.length_a   1.000
_cell.length_b   1.000
_cell.length_c   1.000
_cell.angle_alpha   90.00
_cell.angle_beta   90.00
_cell.angle_gamma   90.00
#
_symmetry.space_group_name_H-M   'P 1'
#
loop_
_entity.id
_entity.type
_entity.pdbx_description
1 polymer ?
#
loop_
_entity_poly.entity_id
_entity_poly.type
_entity_poly.pdbx_seq_one_letter_code
_entity_poly.pdbx_strand_id
1 'polypeptide(L)'
;QERLFAVSDFAIDSHKTKDLVVKLKEFELDNVLIISEQVEPNLYLAARNLHKVDVLDVAGIDPVSLVGFDNVIITVAALKKVEEMLA
;
A
#
# COMPACT_ATOMS: atom_id res chain seq x y z
N GLN A 1 6.00 -15.62 9.36
CA GLN A 1 6.13 -14.24 8.83
C GLN A 1 5.45 -14.22 7.47
N GLU A 2 4.15 -13.92 7.44
CA GLU A 2 3.41 -13.66 6.21
C GLU A 2 3.06 -12.17 6.23
N ARG A 3 4.02 -11.34 5.83
CA ARG A 3 3.92 -9.85 5.88
C ARG A 3 3.59 -9.24 4.52
N LEU A 4 3.54 -10.04 3.46
CA LEU A 4 3.39 -9.56 2.09
C LEU A 4 2.09 -10.08 1.48
N PHE A 5 1.25 -9.16 1.01
CA PHE A 5 -0.03 -9.42 0.38
C PHE A 5 0.02 -8.92 -1.07
N ALA A 6 -0.04 -9.84 -2.02
CA ALA A 6 -0.15 -9.49 -3.43
C ALA A 6 -1.61 -9.33 -3.82
N VAL A 7 -1.99 -8.15 -4.31
CA VAL A 7 -3.35 -7.85 -4.78
C VAL A 7 -3.33 -7.47 -6.26
N SER A 8 -4.39 -7.78 -7.00
CA SER A 8 -4.49 -7.42 -8.41
C SER A 8 -4.64 -5.90 -8.60
N ASP A 9 -5.49 -5.28 -7.79
CA ASP A 9 -5.70 -3.84 -7.77
C ASP A 9 -6.14 -3.39 -6.37
N PHE A 10 -5.75 -2.17 -6.00
CA PHE A 10 -6.12 -1.56 -4.73
C PHE A 10 -6.57 -0.13 -4.96
N ALA A 11 -7.78 0.03 -5.50
CA ALA A 11 -8.44 1.33 -5.64
C ALA A 11 -9.48 1.55 -4.52
N ILE A 12 -9.77 2.83 -4.25
CA ILE A 12 -10.91 3.28 -3.47
C ILE A 12 -11.61 4.39 -4.24
N ASP A 13 -12.93 4.25 -4.44
CA ASP A 13 -13.75 5.27 -5.11
C ASP A 13 -13.91 6.56 -4.29
N SER A 14 -13.60 6.50 -3.00
CA SER A 14 -13.78 7.58 -2.04
C SER A 14 -12.44 8.04 -1.47
N HIS A 15 -12.23 9.35 -1.40
CA HIS A 15 -11.06 9.99 -0.78
C HIS A 15 -11.16 10.05 0.76
N LYS A 16 -12.12 9.34 1.37
CA LYS A 16 -12.34 9.36 2.81
C LYS A 16 -11.48 8.34 3.53
N THR A 17 -10.71 8.82 4.49
CA THR A 17 -9.92 8.01 5.44
C THR A 17 -10.76 6.94 6.13
N LYS A 18 -12.03 7.24 6.44
CA LYS A 18 -12.94 6.28 7.09
C LYS A 18 -13.18 5.04 6.24
N ASP A 19 -13.33 5.20 4.92
CA ASP A 19 -13.63 4.09 4.02
C ASP A 19 -12.39 3.19 3.88
N LEU A 20 -11.20 3.79 3.81
CA LEU A 20 -9.92 3.08 3.87
C LEU A 20 -9.74 2.31 5.19
N VAL A 21 -10.04 2.93 6.34
CA VAL A 21 -9.95 2.28 7.66
C VAL A 21 -10.94 1.12 7.79
N VAL A 22 -12.15 1.24 7.25
CA VAL A 22 -13.12 0.13 7.25
C VAL A 22 -12.57 -1.03 6.43
N LYS A 23 -12.09 -0.77 5.21
CA LYS A 23 -11.48 -1.81 4.35
C LYS A 23 -10.30 -2.47 5.03
N LEU A 24 -9.40 -1.71 5.65
CA LEU A 24 -8.24 -2.25 6.38
C LEU A 24 -8.63 -3.05 7.63
N LYS A 25 -9.68 -2.64 8.34
CA LYS A 25 -10.22 -3.39 9.48
C LYS A 25 -10.80 -4.74 9.09
N GLU A 26 -11.38 -4.88 7.89
CA GLU A 26 -11.84 -6.19 7.39
C GLU A 26 -10.68 -7.17 7.18
N PHE A 27 -9.48 -6.65 6.91
CA PHE A 27 -8.26 -7.45 6.80
C PHE A 27 -7.51 -7.59 8.14
N GLU A 28 -8.02 -6.99 9.23
CA GLU A 28 -7.35 -6.92 10.54
C GLU A 28 -5.93 -6.32 10.47
N LEU A 29 -5.69 -5.40 9.52
CA LEU A 29 -4.39 -4.77 9.32
C LEU A 29 -4.37 -3.35 9.89
N ASP A 30 -3.55 -3.14 10.92
CA ASP A 30 -3.37 -1.81 11.54
C ASP A 30 -2.23 -0.99 10.93
N ASN A 31 -1.12 -1.65 10.57
CA ASN A 31 0.11 -1.03 10.08
C ASN A 31 0.45 -1.58 8.70
N VAL A 32 0.22 -0.77 7.66
CA VAL A 32 0.21 -1.22 6.26
C VAL A 32 0.93 -0.25 5.35
N LEU A 33 1.86 -0.78 4.57
CA LEU A 33 2.42 -0.12 3.40
C LEU A 33 1.70 -0.60 2.15
N ILE A 34 1.14 0.32 1.37
CA ILE A 34 0.50 0.01 0.09
C ILE A 34 1.43 0.45 -1.03
N ILE A 35 1.86 -0.49 -1.85
CA ILE A 35 2.75 -0.27 -2.98
C ILE A 35 1.95 -0.47 -4.26
N SER A 36 1.86 0.59 -5.05
CA SER A 36 1.20 0.57 -6.36
C SER A 36 2.14 1.10 -7.44
N GLU A 37 1.97 0.64 -8.68
CA GLU A 37 2.66 1.25 -9.82
C GLU A 37 2.15 2.68 -10.07
N GLN A 38 0.84 2.86 -9.95
CA GLN A 38 0.19 4.15 -10.09
C GLN A 38 -0.52 4.47 -8.78
N VAL A 39 -0.07 5.54 -8.14
CA VAL A 39 -0.70 6.04 -6.93
C VAL A 39 -1.99 6.75 -7.30
N GLU A 40 -3.11 6.07 -7.08
CA GLU A 40 -4.45 6.60 -7.25
C GLU A 40 -4.65 7.83 -6.34
N PRO A 41 -5.09 8.99 -6.85
CA PRO A 41 -5.22 10.21 -6.05
C PRO A 41 -6.14 10.06 -4.85
N ASN A 42 -7.21 9.28 -5.00
CA ASN A 42 -8.18 9.04 -3.94
C ASN A 42 -7.58 8.18 -2.82
N LEU A 43 -6.82 7.15 -3.19
CA LEU A 43 -6.10 6.30 -2.26
C LEU A 43 -5.05 7.10 -1.47
N TYR A 44 -4.27 7.92 -2.17
CA TYR A 44 -3.27 8.79 -1.55
C TYR A 44 -3.89 9.78 -0.57
N LEU A 45 -4.97 10.45 -0.96
CA LEU A 45 -5.69 11.38 -0.09
C LEU A 45 -6.31 10.69 1.12
N ALA A 46 -6.83 9.48 0.96
CA ALA A 46 -7.39 8.69 2.05
C ALA A 46 -6.32 8.15 3.01
N ALA A 47 -5.13 7.81 2.53
CA ALA A 47 -4.03 7.30 3.36
C ALA A 47 -3.29 8.42 4.11
N ARG A 48 -3.16 9.62 3.52
CA ARG A 48 -2.33 10.72 4.07
C ARG A 48 -2.63 11.12 5.52
N ASN A 49 -3.86 10.91 6.00
CA ASN A 49 -4.23 11.26 7.38
C ASN A 49 -4.03 10.11 8.39
N LEU A 50 -3.58 8.93 7.94
CA LEU A 50 -3.42 7.72 8.74
C LEU A 50 -1.93 7.51 9.01
N HIS A 51 -1.51 7.68 10.28
CA HIS A 51 -0.12 7.54 10.70
C HIS A 51 0.45 6.11 10.57
N LYS A 52 -0.39 5.09 10.40
CA LYS A 52 0.00 3.68 10.25
C LYS A 52 -0.22 3.15 8.83
N VAL A 53 -0.68 3.99 7.91
CA VAL A 53 -0.98 3.57 6.53
C VAL A 53 -0.30 4.54 5.60
N ASP A 54 0.58 4.01 4.76
CA ASP A 54 1.27 4.82 3.76
C ASP A 54 1.13 4.20 2.37
N VAL A 55 1.16 5.06 1.36
CA VAL A 55 0.98 4.69 -0.04
C VAL A 55 2.20 5.19 -0.80
N LEU A 56 2.98 4.24 -1.31
CA LEU A 56 4.20 4.51 -2.07
C LEU A 56 4.05 3.99 -3.50
N ASP A 57 4.72 4.68 -4.41
CA ASP A 57 4.97 4.19 -5.75
C ASP A 57 6.20 3.28 -5.76
N VAL A 58 6.36 2.49 -6.81
CA VAL A 58 7.50 1.58 -6.95
C VAL A 58 8.84 2.32 -6.94
N ALA A 59 8.89 3.54 -7.49
CA ALA A 59 10.11 4.34 -7.51
C ALA A 59 10.47 4.94 -6.14
N GLY A 60 9.48 5.13 -5.26
CA GLY A 60 9.65 5.63 -3.89
C GLY A 60 9.87 4.54 -2.85
N ILE A 61 10.03 3.27 -3.24
CA ILE A 61 10.29 2.18 -2.29
C ILE A 61 11.66 2.40 -1.62
N ASP A 62 11.64 2.42 -0.29
CA ASP A 62 12.85 2.47 0.52
C ASP A 62 12.91 1.31 1.54
N PRO A 63 14.11 0.85 1.91
CA PRO A 63 14.26 -0.27 2.85
C PRO A 63 13.75 0.04 4.27
N VAL A 64 13.69 1.31 4.67
CA VAL A 64 13.28 1.71 6.01
C VAL A 64 11.76 1.54 6.15
N SER A 65 11.00 1.97 5.14
CA SER A 65 9.57 1.76 5.06
C SER A 65 9.22 0.28 5.04
N LEU A 66 9.90 -0.55 4.24
CA LEU A 66 9.65 -2.01 4.22
C LEU A 66 9.84 -2.68 5.58
N VAL A 67 10.72 -2.16 6.43
CA VAL A 67 10.93 -2.68 7.79
C VAL A 67 9.95 -2.06 8.79
N GLY A 68 9.61 -0.79 8.62
CA GLY A 68 8.78 -0.01 9.54
C GLY A 68 7.29 -0.38 9.55
N PHE A 69 6.77 -0.93 8.45
CA PHE A 69 5.38 -1.39 8.36
C PHE A 69 5.25 -2.89 8.64
N ASP A 70 4.31 -3.29 9.49
CA ASP A 70 4.11 -4.71 9.81
C ASP A 70 3.64 -5.53 8.61
N ASN A 71 2.79 -4.94 7.77
CA ASN A 71 2.22 -5.56 6.58
C ASN A 71 2.48 -4.72 5.32
N VAL A 72 2.70 -5.38 4.20
CA VAL A 72 2.95 -4.76 2.90
C VAL A 72 1.95 -5.32 1.89
N ILE A 73 1.12 -4.45 1.34
CA ILE A 73 0.23 -4.76 0.22
C ILE A 73 0.92 -4.27 -1.05
N ILE A 74 1.15 -5.16 -2.01
CA ILE A 74 1.76 -4.82 -3.29
C ILE A 74 0.83 -5.19 -4.44
N THR A 75 0.64 -4.28 -5.39
CA THR A 75 -0.11 -4.62 -6.61
C THR A 75 0.72 -5.53 -7.52
N VAL A 76 0.08 -6.43 -8.26
CA VAL A 76 0.79 -7.31 -9.21
C VAL A 76 1.57 -6.48 -10.26
N ALA A 77 1.03 -5.33 -10.64
CA ALA A 77 1.69 -4.40 -11.54
C ALA A 77 2.96 -3.81 -10.90
N ALA A 78 2.88 -3.40 -9.63
CA ALA A 78 4.03 -2.93 -8.87
C ALA A 78 5.10 -4.02 -8.70
N LEU A 79 4.68 -5.26 -8.41
CA LEU A 79 5.60 -6.38 -8.21
C LEU A 79 6.48 -6.64 -9.43
N LYS A 80 5.90 -6.60 -10.64
CA LYS A 80 6.65 -6.75 -11.89
C LYS A 80 7.72 -5.67 -12.08
N LYS A 81 7.37 -4.41 -11.79
CA LYS A 81 8.35 -3.31 -11.86
C LYS A 81 9.44 -3.43 -10.81
N VAL A 82 9.11 -3.89 -9.60
CA VAL A 82 10.11 -4.15 -8.57
C VAL A 82 11.08 -5.24 -9.03
N GLU A 83 10.58 -6.31 -9.65
CA GLU A 83 11.43 -7.35 -10.24
C GLU A 83 12.33 -6.80 -11.36
N GLU A 84 11.82 -5.93 -12.24
CA GLU A 84 12.62 -5.28 -13.28
C GLU A 84 13.68 -4.32 -12.73
N MET A 85 13.43 -3.64 -11.60
CA MET A 85 14.41 -2.75 -10.97
C MET A 85 15.53 -3.49 -10.23
N LEU A 86 15.27 -4.72 -9.80
CA LEU A 86 16.23 -5.57 -9.07
C LEU A 86 16.99 -6.54 -9.98
N ALA A 87 16.56 -6.70 -11.23
CA ALA A 87 17.21 -7.49 -12.27
C ALA A 87 18.34 -6.71 -12.97
#